data_AF-A0A165ZW21-F1
#
_entry.id   AF-A0A165ZW21-F1
#
_cell.length_a   1.000
_cell.length_b   1.000
_cell.length_c   1.000
_cell.angle_alpha   90.00
_cell.angle_beta   90.00
_cell.angle_gamma   90.00
#
_symmetry.space_group_name_H-M   'P 1'
#
loop_
_entity.id
_entity.type
_entity.pdbx_description
1 polymer ?
#
loop_
_entity_poly.entity_id
_entity_poly.type
_entity_poly.pdbx_seq_one_letter_code
_entity_poly.pdbx_strand_id
1 'polypeptide(L)'
;MPDHHQIVVIKLEYAAPNPAAFDIANHFHQWTTDYHGAAPQILDPARYPSSKERRNFYQAYMAQSTIPPQTLSKEVLEKELEKMDGLVRAWSPASQDMWALWGIVEARDSLEGGEGEIESDYIGYSKCRIEGFRREVKALGIL
;
A
#
# COMPACT_ATOMS: atom_id res chain seq x y z
N MET A 1 2.28 -12.76 -25.97
CA MET A 1 1.93 -11.58 -25.16
C MET A 1 2.93 -11.51 -24.00
N PRO A 2 3.50 -10.35 -23.66
CA PRO A 2 4.40 -10.24 -22.50
C PRO A 2 3.73 -10.76 -21.21
N ASP A 3 4.48 -11.42 -20.34
CA ASP A 3 3.93 -12.06 -19.12
C ASP A 3 3.19 -11.05 -18.22
N HIS A 4 3.69 -9.82 -18.11
CA HIS A 4 3.06 -8.78 -17.30
C HIS A 4 1.68 -8.32 -17.83
N HIS A 5 1.32 -8.63 -19.07
CA HIS A 5 -0.04 -8.38 -19.59
C HIS A 5 -1.03 -9.51 -19.23
N GLN A 6 -0.56 -10.61 -18.63
CA GLN A 6 -1.43 -11.70 -18.17
C GLN A 6 -1.97 -11.45 -16.76
N ILE A 7 -1.48 -10.40 -16.09
CA ILE A 7 -1.87 -10.04 -14.73
C ILE A 7 -3.13 -9.17 -14.80
N VAL A 8 -4.14 -9.52 -14.00
CA VAL A 8 -5.39 -8.78 -13.89
C VAL A 8 -5.71 -8.46 -12.43
N VAL A 9 -6.33 -7.31 -12.19
CA VAL A 9 -6.84 -6.92 -10.87
C VAL A 9 -8.28 -7.43 -10.74
N ILE A 10 -8.59 -8.07 -9.61
CA ILE A 10 -9.90 -8.62 -9.28
C ILE A 10 -10.35 -8.15 -7.89
N LYS A 11 -11.58 -8.49 -7.48
CA LYS A 11 -12.16 -8.15 -6.17
C LYS A 11 -12.15 -6.64 -5.87
N LEU A 12 -12.98 -5.91 -6.60
CA LEU A 12 -13.13 -4.45 -6.51
C LEU A 12 -14.07 -4.00 -5.37
N GLU A 13 -14.19 -4.79 -4.30
CA GLU A 13 -15.14 -4.53 -3.20
C GLU A 13 -14.84 -3.24 -2.43
N TYR A 14 -13.56 -2.83 -2.37
CA TYR A 14 -13.10 -1.56 -1.81
C TYR A 14 -12.80 -0.49 -2.87
N ALA A 15 -13.15 -0.72 -4.14
CA ALA A 15 -12.86 0.25 -5.19
C ALA A 15 -13.75 1.48 -5.06
N ALA A 16 -13.13 2.65 -4.92
CA ALA A 16 -13.79 3.93 -4.83
C ALA A 16 -12.87 5.04 -5.38
N PRO A 17 -13.42 6.22 -5.75
CA PRO A 17 -12.59 7.38 -6.09
C PRO A 17 -11.63 7.74 -4.94
N ASN A 18 -10.33 7.72 -5.22
CA ASN A 18 -9.26 7.99 -4.25
C ASN A 18 -8.02 8.54 -4.98
N PRO A 19 -7.07 9.24 -4.33
CA PRO A 19 -5.82 9.60 -4.96
C PRO A 19 -5.07 8.36 -5.43
N ALA A 20 -4.57 8.37 -6.67
CA ALA A 20 -3.78 7.26 -7.21
C ALA A 20 -2.56 6.93 -6.32
N ALA A 21 -1.98 7.95 -5.69
CA ALA A 21 -0.88 7.80 -4.74
C ALA A 21 -1.24 6.97 -3.51
N PHE A 22 -2.50 7.03 -3.04
CA PHE A 22 -2.98 6.18 -1.95
C PHE A 22 -3.01 4.71 -2.38
N ASP A 23 -3.56 4.42 -3.56
CA ASP A 23 -3.69 3.04 -4.05
C ASP A 23 -2.32 2.40 -4.29
N ILE A 24 -1.38 3.18 -4.83
CA ILE A 24 0.02 2.75 -5.00
C ILE A 24 0.72 2.54 -3.65
N ALA A 25 0.53 3.46 -2.70
CA ALA A 25 1.11 3.31 -1.36
C ALA A 25 0.57 2.05 -0.66
N ASN A 26 -0.73 1.83 -0.75
CA ASN A 26 -1.39 0.63 -0.26
C ASN A 26 -0.79 -0.63 -0.90
N HIS A 27 -0.65 -0.66 -2.22
CA HIS A 27 0.00 -1.77 -2.92
C HIS A 27 1.42 -2.05 -2.39
N PHE A 28 2.22 -1.02 -2.11
CA PHE A 28 3.55 -1.19 -1.54
C PHE A 28 3.54 -1.71 -0.09
N HIS A 29 2.55 -1.35 0.72
CA HIS A 29 2.39 -1.98 2.03
C HIS A 29 2.04 -3.46 1.91
N GLN A 30 1.33 -3.90 0.88
CA GLN A 30 1.04 -5.33 0.69
C GLN A 30 2.30 -6.18 0.49
N TRP A 31 3.42 -5.59 0.05
CA TRP A 31 4.71 -6.31 -0.05
C TRP A 31 5.27 -6.70 1.33
N THR A 32 4.87 -5.96 2.36
CA THR A 32 5.29 -6.18 3.76
C THR A 32 4.54 -7.32 4.44
N THR A 33 3.47 -7.81 3.83
CA THR A 33 2.64 -8.86 4.42
C THR A 33 3.00 -10.24 3.84
N ASP A 34 3.11 -11.24 4.72
CA ASP A 34 3.14 -12.65 4.31
C ASP A 34 1.81 -13.33 4.66
N TYR A 35 0.88 -13.35 3.70
CA TYR A 35 -0.43 -13.97 3.89
C TYR A 35 -0.38 -15.50 4.08
N HIS A 36 0.75 -16.13 3.76
CA HIS A 36 0.95 -17.58 3.93
C HIS A 36 1.87 -17.92 5.12
N GLY A 37 2.35 -16.91 5.84
CA GLY A 37 3.22 -17.06 6.99
C GLY A 37 2.47 -17.42 8.27
N ALA A 38 3.22 -17.69 9.34
CA ALA A 38 2.65 -18.03 10.65
C ALA A 38 1.98 -16.84 11.38
N ALA A 39 2.24 -15.61 10.93
CA ALA A 39 1.71 -14.38 11.53
C ALA A 39 1.32 -13.36 10.44
N PRO A 40 0.28 -13.63 9.63
CA PRO A 40 -0.12 -12.78 8.50
C PRO A 40 -0.58 -11.38 8.91
N GLN A 41 -0.91 -11.19 10.19
CA GLN A 41 -1.27 -9.90 10.77
C GLN A 41 -0.07 -8.97 11.02
N ILE A 42 1.16 -9.50 10.98
CA ILE A 42 2.38 -8.72 11.23
C ILE A 42 3.02 -8.32 9.90
N LEU A 43 3.10 -7.02 9.68
CA LEU A 43 3.77 -6.44 8.52
C LEU A 43 5.26 -6.31 8.81
N ASP A 44 6.10 -6.79 7.90
CA ASP A 44 7.56 -6.65 7.94
C ASP A 44 8.01 -5.44 7.11
N PRO A 45 8.42 -4.32 7.74
CA PRO A 45 8.87 -3.13 7.02
C PRO A 45 10.12 -3.38 6.17
N ALA A 46 10.91 -4.43 6.43
CA ALA A 46 12.11 -4.75 5.66
C ALA A 46 11.78 -5.21 4.24
N ARG A 47 10.55 -5.69 4.00
CA ARG A 47 10.04 -6.12 2.69
C ARG A 47 9.41 -5.00 1.86
N TYR A 48 9.31 -3.79 2.42
CA TYR A 48 8.78 -2.65 1.68
C TYR A 48 9.67 -2.37 0.44
N PRO A 49 9.08 -2.08 -0.74
CA PRO A 49 9.86 -1.93 -1.96
C PRO A 49 10.93 -0.85 -1.82
N SER A 50 12.14 -1.19 -2.23
CA SER A 50 13.28 -0.28 -2.26
C SER A 50 13.00 0.91 -3.19
N SER A 51 13.78 1.99 -3.04
CA SER A 51 13.67 3.15 -3.94
C SER A 51 13.80 2.76 -5.42
N LYS A 52 14.67 1.79 -5.73
CA LYS A 52 14.83 1.27 -7.11
C LYS A 52 13.57 0.57 -7.61
N GLU A 53 12.94 -0.27 -6.79
CA GLU A 53 11.72 -1.01 -7.14
C GLU A 53 10.51 -0.08 -7.29
N ARG A 54 10.35 0.88 -6.38
CA ARG A 54 9.29 1.90 -6.50
C ARG A 54 9.44 2.72 -7.77
N ARG A 55 10.66 3.16 -8.09
CA ARG A 55 10.94 3.88 -9.34
C ARG A 55 10.63 3.06 -10.58
N ASN A 56 10.94 1.76 -10.57
CA ASN A 56 10.56 0.86 -11.66
C ASN A 56 9.04 0.77 -11.82
N PHE A 57 8.29 0.67 -10.70
CA PHE A 57 6.83 0.69 -10.72
C PHE A 57 6.29 2.00 -11.29
N TYR A 58 6.82 3.14 -10.85
CA TYR A 58 6.40 4.47 -11.33
C TYR A 58 6.63 4.65 -12.83
N GLN A 59 7.79 4.23 -13.34
CA GLN A 59 8.07 4.27 -14.78
C GLN A 59 7.08 3.42 -15.58
N ALA A 60 6.79 2.19 -15.12
CA ALA A 60 5.81 1.32 -15.77
C ALA A 60 4.39 1.90 -15.72
N TYR A 61 3.99 2.47 -14.59
CA TYR A 61 2.69 3.13 -14.40
C TYR A 61 2.54 4.35 -15.33
N MET A 62 3.55 5.22 -15.38
CA MET A 62 3.54 6.39 -16.25
C MET A 62 3.57 6.04 -17.74
N ALA A 63 4.16 4.91 -18.12
CA ALA A 63 4.14 4.44 -19.52
C ALA A 63 2.74 4.14 -20.04
N GLN A 64 1.77 3.91 -19.14
CA GLN A 64 0.36 3.73 -19.49
C GLN A 64 -0.44 5.05 -19.42
N SER A 65 0.20 6.15 -19.03
CA SER A 65 -0.43 7.47 -18.95
C SER A 65 -0.41 8.20 -20.30
N THR A 66 -1.14 9.30 -20.39
CA THR A 66 -1.21 10.15 -21.60
C THR A 66 0.13 10.76 -22.01
N ILE A 67 1.12 10.78 -21.12
CA ILE A 67 2.48 11.29 -21.38
C ILE A 67 3.49 10.18 -21.07
N PRO A 68 3.87 9.36 -22.06
CA PRO A 68 4.79 8.26 -21.85
C PRO A 68 6.20 8.75 -21.45
N PRO A 69 6.92 8.06 -20.54
CA PRO A 69 8.26 8.42 -20.09
C PRO A 69 9.27 8.64 -21.23
N GLN A 70 9.12 7.94 -22.36
CA GLN A 70 10.03 8.01 -23.51
C GLN A 70 9.95 9.36 -24.24
N THR A 71 8.90 10.14 -23.98
CA THR A 71 8.71 11.48 -24.56
C THR A 71 9.34 12.58 -23.71
N LEU A 72 9.79 12.27 -22.49
CA LEU A 72 10.34 13.22 -21.55
C LEU A 72 11.87 13.28 -21.64
N SER A 73 12.43 14.46 -21.38
CA SER A 73 13.88 14.55 -21.09
C SER A 73 14.20 13.80 -19.81
N LYS A 74 15.46 13.41 -19.63
CA LYS A 74 15.91 12.70 -18.43
C LYS A 74 15.63 13.52 -17.16
N GLU A 75 15.83 14.83 -17.22
CA GLU A 75 15.61 15.75 -16.10
C GLU A 75 14.13 15.89 -15.75
N VAL A 76 13.26 15.92 -16.75
CA VAL A 76 11.80 15.98 -16.53
C VAL A 76 11.30 14.66 -15.96
N LEU A 77 11.75 13.53 -16.51
CA LEU A 77 11.41 12.21 -15.99
C LEU A 77 11.84 12.06 -14.52
N GLU A 78 13.05 12.49 -14.18
CA GLU A 78 13.54 12.45 -12.80
C GLU A 78 12.61 13.23 -11.85
N LYS A 79 12.24 14.46 -12.22
CA LYS A 79 11.34 15.29 -11.42
C LYS A 79 9.96 14.68 -11.26
N GLU A 80 9.39 14.09 -12.30
CA GLU A 80 8.08 13.43 -12.20
C GLU A 80 8.14 12.17 -11.33
N LEU A 81 9.22 11.38 -11.40
CA LEU A 81 9.43 10.22 -10.53
C LEU A 81 9.60 10.63 -9.06
N GLU A 82 10.38 11.68 -8.78
CA GLU A 82 10.53 12.24 -7.43
C GLU A 82 9.21 12.77 -6.88
N LYS A 83 8.44 13.49 -7.71
CA LYS A 83 7.10 13.98 -7.35
C LYS A 83 6.15 12.83 -7.04
N MET A 84 6.16 11.76 -7.84
CA MET A 84 5.33 10.59 -7.62
C MET A 84 5.71 9.86 -6.32
N ASP A 85 7.01 9.67 -6.04
CA ASP A 85 7.48 9.11 -4.76
C ASP A 85 7.04 9.99 -3.58
N GLY A 86 7.16 11.31 -3.70
CA GLY A 86 6.71 12.26 -2.69
C GLY A 86 5.20 12.15 -2.40
N LEU A 87 4.38 12.08 -3.44
CA LEU A 87 2.93 11.91 -3.30
C LEU A 87 2.57 10.56 -2.66
N VAL A 88 3.18 9.46 -3.11
CA VAL A 88 2.97 8.13 -2.54
C VAL A 88 3.35 8.11 -1.06
N ARG A 89 4.51 8.68 -0.71
CA ARG A 89 4.95 8.80 0.70
C ARG A 89 4.02 9.65 1.54
N ALA A 90 3.45 10.73 0.99
CA ALA A 90 2.51 11.59 1.70
C ALA A 90 1.17 10.89 1.97
N TRP A 91 0.70 10.04 1.06
CA TRP A 91 -0.55 9.28 1.22
C TRP A 91 -0.38 7.94 1.95
N SER A 92 0.86 7.45 2.07
CA SER A 92 1.19 6.19 2.74
C SER A 92 0.62 6.04 4.15
N PRO A 93 0.74 7.04 5.06
CA PRO A 93 0.16 6.88 6.39
C PRO A 93 -1.36 6.69 6.38
N ALA A 94 -2.07 7.32 5.44
CA ALA A 94 -3.52 7.18 5.35
C ALA A 94 -3.94 5.73 5.05
N SER A 95 -3.15 4.98 4.25
CA SER A 95 -3.41 3.55 4.01
C SER A 95 -3.25 2.75 5.30
N GLN A 96 -2.17 3.00 6.06
CA GLN A 96 -1.96 2.35 7.36
C GLN A 96 -3.14 2.60 8.30
N ASP A 97 -3.60 3.84 8.42
CA ASP A 97 -4.70 4.22 9.31
C ASP A 97 -6.05 3.62 8.88
N MET A 98 -6.39 3.69 7.58
CA MET A 98 -7.63 3.09 7.05
C MET A 98 -7.72 1.61 7.44
N TRP A 99 -6.65 0.86 7.25
CA TRP A 99 -6.64 -0.56 7.55
C TRP A 99 -6.51 -0.88 9.05
N ALA A 100 -5.91 0.01 9.84
CA ALA A 100 -5.96 -0.10 11.30
C ALA A 100 -7.39 0.03 11.82
N LEU A 101 -8.17 0.99 11.29
CA LEU A 101 -9.58 1.17 11.65
C LEU A 101 -10.44 0.01 11.17
N TRP A 102 -10.21 -0.47 9.94
CA TRP A 102 -10.87 -1.66 9.41
C TRP A 102 -10.67 -2.87 10.33
N GLY A 103 -9.43 -3.14 10.75
CA GLY A 103 -9.15 -4.27 11.65
C GLY A 103 -9.86 -4.17 13.01
N ILE A 104 -10.11 -2.96 13.53
CA ILE A 104 -10.89 -2.79 14.75
C ILE A 104 -12.36 -3.16 14.53
N VAL A 105 -12.93 -2.77 13.39
CA VAL A 105 -14.32 -3.11 13.03
C VAL A 105 -14.48 -4.61 12.86
N GLU A 106 -13.57 -5.26 12.12
CA GLU A 106 -13.57 -6.72 11.93
C GLU A 106 -13.38 -7.48 13.24
N ALA A 107 -12.55 -6.97 14.16
CA ALA A 107 -12.38 -7.57 15.48
C ALA A 107 -13.70 -7.55 16.28
N ARG A 108 -14.47 -6.46 16.20
CA ARG A 108 -15.81 -6.40 16.82
C ARG A 108 -16.76 -7.39 16.16
N ASP A 109 -16.84 -7.37 14.84
CA ASP A 109 -17.81 -8.19 14.10
C ASP A 109 -17.53 -9.69 14.29
N SER A 110 -16.26 -10.09 14.38
CA SER A 110 -15.83 -11.45 14.75
C SER A 110 -16.27 -11.87 16.15
N LEU A 111 -16.29 -10.94 17.12
CA LEU A 111 -16.73 -11.21 18.49
C LEU A 111 -18.26 -11.26 18.63
N GLU A 112 -18.98 -10.41 17.91
CA GLU A 112 -20.45 -10.32 17.96
C GLU A 112 -21.14 -11.40 17.12
N GLY A 113 -20.48 -11.89 16.05
CA GLY A 113 -21.03 -12.84 15.09
C GLY A 113 -21.30 -14.26 15.64
N GLY A 114 -20.79 -14.61 16.83
CA GLY A 114 -21.08 -15.88 17.51
C GLY A 114 -20.59 -17.15 16.82
N GLU A 115 -19.87 -17.04 15.70
CA GLU A 115 -19.15 -18.14 15.08
C GLU A 115 -17.85 -18.43 15.86
N GLY A 116 -17.33 -19.65 15.79
CA GLY A 116 -16.24 -20.19 16.62
C GLY A 116 -14.87 -19.49 16.50
N GLU A 117 -13.78 -20.29 16.50
CA GLU A 117 -12.40 -19.79 16.56
C GLU A 117 -12.15 -18.55 15.68
N ILE A 118 -11.62 -17.48 16.29
CA ILE A 118 -11.21 -16.25 15.62
C ILE A 118 -10.25 -16.62 14.48
N GLU A 119 -10.71 -16.49 13.23
CA GLU A 119 -9.97 -16.94 12.04
C GLU A 119 -8.69 -16.11 11.81
N SER A 120 -8.61 -14.90 12.38
CA SER A 120 -7.46 -13.99 12.22
C SER A 120 -7.30 -13.01 13.39
N ASP A 121 -6.06 -12.71 13.79
CA ASP A 121 -5.74 -11.75 14.86
C ASP A 121 -5.89 -10.29 14.38
N TYR A 122 -7.14 -9.83 14.26
CA TYR A 122 -7.48 -8.48 13.81
C TYR A 122 -6.99 -7.37 14.75
N ILE A 123 -6.88 -7.64 16.06
CA ILE A 123 -6.33 -6.68 17.02
C ILE A 123 -4.83 -6.53 16.84
N GLY A 124 -4.11 -7.64 16.65
CA GLY A 124 -2.68 -7.63 16.29
C GLY A 124 -2.44 -6.88 14.97
N TYR A 125 -3.27 -7.14 13.96
CA TYR A 125 -3.23 -6.42 12.68
C TYR A 125 -3.39 -4.91 12.88
N SER A 126 -4.42 -4.49 13.61
CA SER A 126 -4.72 -3.08 13.86
C SER A 126 -3.57 -2.38 14.60
N LYS A 127 -2.97 -3.04 15.58
CA LYS A 127 -1.79 -2.53 16.31
C LYS A 127 -0.58 -2.39 15.39
N CYS A 128 -0.31 -3.37 14.55
CA CYS A 128 0.79 -3.31 13.59
C CYS A 128 0.63 -2.13 12.61
N ARG A 129 -0.59 -1.95 12.07
CA ARG A 129 -0.91 -0.85 11.14
C ARG A 129 -0.82 0.52 11.81
N ILE A 130 -1.33 0.70 13.04
CA ILE A 130 -1.25 2.00 13.72
C ILE A 130 0.19 2.39 14.10
N GLU A 131 1.06 1.41 14.40
CA GLU A 131 2.49 1.65 14.57
C GLU A 131 3.14 2.09 13.26
N GLY A 132 2.75 1.47 12.14
CA GLY A 132 3.13 1.88 10.79
C GLY A 132 2.73 3.33 10.48
N PHE A 133 1.48 3.69 10.75
CA PHE A 133 0.98 5.07 10.63
C PHE A 133 1.88 6.05 11.40
N ARG A 134 2.09 5.82 12.70
CA ARG A 134 2.91 6.71 13.54
C ARG A 134 4.34 6.86 13.03
N ARG A 135 4.96 5.76 12.60
CA ARG A 135 6.32 5.77 12.03
C ARG A 135 6.39 6.64 10.77
N GLU A 136 5.41 6.51 9.88
CA GLU A 136 5.39 7.23 8.60
C GLU A 136 5.05 8.72 8.78
N VAL A 137 4.09 9.05 9.64
CA VAL A 137 3.76 10.45 9.98
C VAL A 137 4.96 11.17 10.60
N LYS A 138 5.70 10.51 11.49
CA LYS A 138 6.95 11.03 12.06
C LYS A 138 8.03 11.25 10.98
N ALA A 139 8.17 10.30 10.05
CA ALA A 139 9.10 10.44 8.92
C ALA A 139 8.74 11.57 7.94
N LEU A 140 7.50 12.07 7.98
CA LEU A 140 7.05 13.25 7.24
C LEU A 140 7.21 14.56 8.03
N GLY A 141 7.60 14.50 9.31
CA GLY A 141 7.75 15.68 10.17
C GLY A 141 6.43 16.29 10.63
N ILE A 142 5.35 15.52 10.62
CA ILE A 142 4.02 15.96 11.08
C ILE A 142 3.85 15.73 12.60
N LEU A 143 4.56 14.75 13.17
CA LEU A 143 4.61 14.40 14.59
C LEU A 143 6.04 14.30 15.09
#